data_AF-A0AAU8LC17-F1
#
_entry.id   AF-A0AAU8LC17-F1
#
_cell.length_a   1.000
_cell.length_b   1.000
_cell.length_c   1.000
_cell.angle_alpha   90.00
_cell.angle_beta   90.00
_cell.angle_gamma   90.00
#
_symmetry.space_group_name_H-M   'P 1'
#
loop_
_entity.id
_entity.type
_entity.pdbx_description
1 polymer ?
#
loop_
_entity_poly.entity_id
_entity_poly.type
_entity_poly.pdbx_seq_one_letter_code
_entity_poly.pdbx_strand_id
1 'polypeptide(L)'
;MSLPGRRTTERHNLWRVREAATHLAGQACTLSARHINDGTLRLQFNREVAYYARSIVRDVEAGTKSVDEGLKAIKAEQNGLLRQSSEIGQKTVGLAAGVLQVTGGVGVCYASAGMLCAVFGGAMIAHGANNIYENGRNLLEDRSDVEGPVRKGYQAVAKVAGKRECAGNTVYGMADLGLSAYGVFRLVIKPDAWRLFKYYDADKIRAYKTTPLAVLVTERASDTVTAASVFDQLSCLYE
;
A
#
# COMPACT_ATOMS: atom_id res chain seq x y z
N MET A 1 50.17 -1.05 27.85
CA MET A 1 49.99 -2.30 27.07
C MET A 1 48.48 -2.52 26.88
N SER A 2 47.91 -2.19 25.71
CA SER A 2 46.51 -2.52 25.41
C SER A 2 46.40 -3.98 25.00
N LEU A 3 45.48 -4.70 25.64
CA LEU A 3 45.21 -6.12 25.38
C LEU A 3 44.79 -6.34 23.91
N PRO A 4 45.37 -7.33 23.20
CA PRO A 4 45.13 -7.57 21.77
C PRO A 4 43.65 -7.83 21.43
N GLY A 5 42.85 -8.33 22.38
CA GLY A 5 41.41 -8.57 22.20
C GLY A 5 40.54 -7.30 22.14
N ARG A 6 40.97 -6.16 22.69
CA ARG A 6 40.14 -4.93 22.71
C ARG A 6 40.13 -4.21 21.36
N ARG A 7 41.27 -4.17 20.67
CA ARG A 7 41.41 -3.58 19.32
C ARG A 7 40.68 -4.37 18.24
N THR A 8 40.59 -5.70 18.37
CA THR A 8 39.87 -6.54 17.40
C THR A 8 38.36 -6.34 17.52
N THR A 9 37.82 -6.26 18.74
CA THR A 9 36.40 -5.99 19.00
C THR A 9 36.00 -4.58 18.56
N GLU A 10 36.82 -3.55 18.85
CA GLU A 10 36.56 -2.18 18.38
C GLU A 10 36.54 -2.07 16.84
N ARG A 11 37.50 -2.71 16.15
CA ARG A 11 37.52 -2.76 14.68
C ARG A 11 36.31 -3.50 14.11
N HIS A 12 35.93 -4.62 14.70
CA HIS A 12 34.76 -5.39 14.27
C HIS A 12 33.46 -4.59 14.46
N ASN A 13 33.33 -3.90 15.59
CA ASN A 13 32.16 -3.09 15.89
C ASN A 13 32.03 -1.87 14.97
N LEU A 14 33.13 -1.16 14.71
CA LEU A 14 33.15 -0.03 13.77
C LEU A 14 32.85 -0.49 12.33
N TRP A 15 33.33 -1.67 11.94
CA TRP A 15 33.02 -2.27 10.63
C TRP A 15 31.51 -2.48 10.46
N ARG A 16 30.80 -2.99 11.47
CA ARG A 16 29.33 -3.17 11.42
C ARG A 16 28.57 -1.88 11.16
N VAL A 17 28.99 -0.78 11.79
CA VAL A 17 28.37 0.55 11.59
C VAL A 17 28.64 1.07 10.18
N ARG A 18 29.88 0.91 9.68
CA ARG A 18 30.26 1.29 8.31
C ARG A 18 29.50 0.50 7.25
N GLU A 19 29.30 -0.79 7.48
CA GLU A 19 28.50 -1.65 6.60
C GLU A 19 27.04 -1.20 6.56
N ALA A 20 26.43 -0.97 7.74
CA ALA A 20 25.06 -0.47 7.84
C ALA A 20 24.89 0.90 7.14
N ALA A 21 25.87 1.79 7.28
CA ALA A 21 25.87 3.09 6.61
C ALA A 21 25.92 2.97 5.08
N THR A 22 26.72 2.02 4.58
CA THR A 22 26.81 1.72 3.14
C THR A 22 25.47 1.17 2.61
N HIS A 23 24.84 0.26 3.35
CA HIS A 23 23.51 -0.25 2.99
C HIS A 23 22.44 0.84 2.94
N LEU A 24 22.42 1.75 3.92
CA LEU A 24 21.49 2.88 3.94
C LEU A 24 21.67 3.77 2.70
N ALA A 25 22.92 4.09 2.33
CA ALA A 25 23.21 4.88 1.14
C ALA A 25 22.75 4.16 -0.15
N GLY A 26 22.98 2.85 -0.27
CA GLY A 26 22.52 2.06 -1.41
C GLY A 26 20.98 2.02 -1.53
N GLN A 27 20.29 1.92 -0.40
CA GLN A 27 18.83 2.00 -0.36
C GLN A 27 18.32 3.37 -0.77
N ALA A 28 18.93 4.46 -0.30
CA ALA A 28 18.59 5.80 -0.72
C ALA A 28 18.71 5.96 -2.25
N CYS A 29 19.80 5.46 -2.85
CA CYS A 29 19.97 5.45 -4.31
C CYS A 29 18.85 4.69 -5.03
N THR A 30 18.42 3.55 -4.48
CA THR A 30 17.36 2.72 -5.08
C THR A 30 16.00 3.43 -4.99
N LEU A 31 15.67 3.98 -3.83
CA LEU A 31 14.41 4.68 -3.59
C LEU A 31 14.32 5.98 -4.38
N SER A 32 15.41 6.74 -4.45
CA SER A 32 15.44 7.99 -5.19
C SER A 32 15.36 7.78 -6.69
N ALA A 33 15.96 6.72 -7.24
CA ALA A 33 15.79 6.33 -8.64
C ALA A 33 14.33 5.94 -8.97
N ARG A 34 13.58 5.43 -7.98
CA ARG A 34 12.18 5.02 -8.15
C ARG A 34 11.19 6.18 -8.10
N HIS A 35 11.43 7.16 -7.24
CA HIS A 35 10.45 8.21 -6.90
C HIS A 35 10.86 9.63 -7.33
N ILE A 36 12.14 9.87 -7.61
CA ILE A 36 12.66 11.20 -7.95
C ILE A 36 13.14 11.21 -9.40
N ASN A 37 12.33 11.81 -10.27
CA ASN A 37 12.66 11.96 -11.69
C ASN A 37 13.68 13.06 -11.94
N ASP A 38 13.65 14.15 -11.17
CA ASP A 38 14.60 15.25 -11.30
C ASP A 38 16.01 14.82 -10.87
N GLY A 39 16.98 14.93 -11.79
CA GLY A 39 18.34 14.46 -11.56
C GLY A 39 19.08 15.22 -10.46
N THR A 40 18.81 16.52 -10.31
CA THR A 40 19.45 17.37 -9.31
C THR A 40 18.92 17.06 -7.92
N LEU A 41 17.60 17.00 -7.76
CA LEU A 41 16.95 16.62 -6.49
C LEU A 41 17.35 15.21 -6.08
N ARG A 42 17.43 14.27 -7.03
CA ARG A 42 17.88 12.91 -6.75
C ARG A 42 19.31 12.87 -6.23
N LEU A 43 20.22 13.63 -6.85
CA LEU A 43 21.61 13.74 -6.40
C LEU A 43 21.69 14.41 -5.02
N GLN A 44 20.90 15.46 -4.78
CA GLN A 44 20.85 16.15 -3.50
C GLN A 44 20.39 15.22 -2.38
N PHE A 45 19.26 14.53 -2.56
CA PHE A 45 18.74 13.55 -1.60
C PHE A 45 19.77 12.46 -1.29
N ASN A 46 20.37 11.84 -2.30
CA ASN A 46 21.37 10.79 -2.11
C ASN A 46 22.58 11.32 -1.33
N ARG A 47 22.99 12.57 -1.59
CA ARG A 47 24.10 13.22 -0.89
C ARG A 47 23.77 13.49 0.57
N GLU A 48 22.56 13.95 0.88
CA GLU A 48 22.08 14.20 2.24
C GLU A 48 22.06 12.91 3.08
N VAL A 49 21.46 11.83 2.56
CA VAL A 49 21.44 10.54 3.27
C VAL A 49 22.86 9.98 3.47
N ALA A 50 23.72 10.08 2.44
CA ALA A 50 25.12 9.65 2.56
C ALA A 50 25.91 10.51 3.56
N TYR A 51 25.60 11.80 3.72
CA TYR A 51 26.22 12.64 4.74
C TYR A 51 25.76 12.26 6.14
N TYR A 52 24.45 12.04 6.33
CA TYR A 52 23.91 11.58 7.60
C TYR A 52 24.55 10.25 8.02
N ALA A 53 24.59 9.25 7.12
CA ALA A 53 25.20 7.95 7.39
C ALA A 53 26.68 8.06 7.77
N ARG A 54 27.45 8.89 7.05
CA ARG A 54 28.85 9.19 7.38
C ARG A 54 29.00 9.91 8.71
N SER A 55 28.07 10.79 9.07
CA SER A 55 28.10 11.46 10.37
C SER A 55 27.96 10.47 11.51
N ILE A 56 27.03 9.51 11.40
CA ILE A 56 26.87 8.46 12.42
C ILE A 56 28.14 7.61 12.57
N VAL A 57 28.80 7.24 11.46
CA VAL A 57 30.09 6.52 11.53
C VAL A 57 31.14 7.32 12.27
N ARG A 58 31.28 8.62 11.98
CA ARG A 58 32.24 9.50 12.66
C ARG A 58 31.92 9.66 14.15
N ASP A 59 30.66 9.83 14.52
CA ASP A 59 30.25 9.97 15.91
C ASP A 59 30.57 8.71 16.73
N VAL A 60 30.44 7.51 16.11
CA VAL A 60 30.86 6.25 16.73
C VAL A 60 32.37 6.14 16.82
N GLU A 61 33.10 6.51 15.77
CA GLU A 61 34.57 6.50 15.75
C GLU A 61 35.19 7.47 16.77
N ALA A 62 34.55 8.63 16.98
CA ALA A 62 34.92 9.61 18.00
C ALA A 62 34.48 9.22 19.42
N GLY A 63 33.76 8.10 19.59
CA GLY A 63 33.21 7.67 20.88
C GLY A 63 32.07 8.55 21.43
N THR A 64 31.53 9.46 20.62
CA THR A 64 30.38 10.31 20.97
C THR A 64 29.07 9.53 20.95
N LYS A 65 28.97 8.50 20.10
CA LYS A 65 27.89 7.51 20.10
C LYS A 65 28.45 6.12 20.35
N SER A 66 27.72 5.31 21.09
CA SER A 66 28.00 3.87 21.13
C SER A 66 27.68 3.22 19.77
N VAL A 67 28.25 2.04 19.54
CA VAL A 67 28.01 1.23 18.34
C VAL A 67 26.52 0.91 18.19
N ASP A 68 25.85 0.57 19.30
CA ASP A 68 24.42 0.24 19.29
C ASP A 68 23.55 1.47 18.99
N GLU A 69 23.89 2.63 19.54
CA GLU A 69 23.21 3.89 19.20
C GLU A 69 23.41 4.25 17.72
N GLY A 70 24.60 4.06 17.18
CA GLY A 70 24.89 4.27 15.76
C GLY A 70 24.08 3.34 14.85
N LEU A 71 24.07 2.04 15.16
CA LEU A 71 23.27 1.05 14.41
C LEU A 71 21.76 1.35 14.52
N LYS A 72 21.29 1.75 15.70
CA LYS A 72 19.89 2.12 15.92
C LYS A 72 19.50 3.36 15.10
N ALA A 73 20.35 4.38 15.04
CA ALA A 73 20.11 5.59 14.25
C ALA A 73 20.08 5.31 12.75
N ILE A 74 21.00 4.48 12.23
CA ILE A 74 21.01 4.07 10.81
C ILE A 74 19.76 3.25 10.49
N LYS A 75 19.38 2.31 11.36
CA LYS A 75 18.19 1.48 11.18
C LYS A 75 16.90 2.30 11.23
N ALA A 76 16.83 3.30 12.10
CA ALA A 76 15.69 4.21 12.17
C ALA A 76 15.51 4.99 10.86
N GLU A 77 16.60 5.51 10.29
CA GLU A 77 16.58 6.21 9.00
C GLU A 77 16.16 5.28 7.85
N GLN A 78 16.76 4.07 7.79
CA GLN A 78 16.37 3.03 6.83
C GLN A 78 14.87 2.72 6.90
N ASN A 79 14.34 2.52 8.11
CA ASN A 79 12.92 2.24 8.31
C ASN A 79 12.04 3.44 7.91
N GLY A 80 12.49 4.67 8.15
CA GLY A 80 11.80 5.89 7.73
C GLY A 80 11.66 5.97 6.21
N LEU A 81 12.76 5.80 5.48
CA LEU A 81 12.78 5.82 4.02
C LEU A 81 11.93 4.70 3.40
N LEU A 82 12.04 3.48 3.95
CA LEU A 82 11.25 2.33 3.49
C LEU A 82 9.76 2.53 3.77
N ARG A 83 9.39 3.06 4.95
CA ARG A 83 8.00 3.37 5.30
C ARG A 83 7.43 4.40 4.33
N GLN A 84 8.12 5.51 4.08
CA GLN A 84 7.66 6.55 3.16
C GLN A 84 7.49 6.00 1.74
N SER A 85 8.45 5.21 1.25
CA SER A 85 8.32 4.54 -0.04
C SER A 85 7.17 3.53 -0.07
N SER A 86 6.91 2.83 1.03
CA SER A 86 5.79 1.90 1.16
C SER A 86 4.46 2.64 1.11
N GLU A 87 4.32 3.75 1.82
CA GLU A 87 3.12 4.59 1.83
C GLU A 87 2.79 5.12 0.43
N ILE A 88 3.78 5.64 -0.30
CA ILE A 88 3.61 6.06 -1.70
C ILE A 88 3.19 4.87 -2.58
N GLY A 89 3.83 3.71 -2.39
CA GLY A 89 3.51 2.49 -3.10
C GLY A 89 2.07 2.02 -2.86
N GLN A 90 1.62 2.02 -1.60
CA GLN A 90 0.26 1.65 -1.20
C GLN A 90 -0.78 2.59 -1.80
N LYS A 91 -0.56 3.91 -1.75
CA LYS A 91 -1.45 4.90 -2.39
C LYS A 91 -1.54 4.68 -3.90
N THR A 92 -0.41 4.43 -4.56
CA THR A 92 -0.37 4.13 -6.00
C THR A 92 -1.15 2.86 -6.33
N VAL A 93 -0.97 1.80 -5.55
CA VAL A 93 -1.72 0.54 -5.68
C VAL A 93 -3.21 0.76 -5.45
N GLY A 94 -3.61 1.47 -4.39
CA GLY A 94 -5.00 1.76 -4.09
C GLY A 94 -5.70 2.60 -5.16
N LEU A 95 -4.97 3.53 -5.79
CA LEU A 95 -5.47 4.27 -6.95
C LEU A 95 -5.70 3.35 -8.15
N ALA A 96 -4.72 2.50 -8.48
CA ALA A 96 -4.84 1.56 -9.59
C ALA A 96 -5.97 0.53 -9.37
N ALA A 97 -6.06 -0.03 -8.17
CA ALA A 97 -7.15 -0.91 -7.76
C ALA A 97 -8.50 -0.19 -7.83
N GLY A 98 -8.60 1.07 -7.40
CA GLY A 98 -9.82 1.86 -7.55
C GLY A 98 -10.28 1.99 -9.00
N VAL A 99 -9.36 2.21 -9.95
CA VAL A 99 -9.68 2.23 -11.39
C VAL A 99 -10.16 0.86 -11.87
N LEU A 100 -9.49 -0.21 -11.46
CA LEU A 100 -9.88 -1.58 -11.79
C LEU A 100 -11.27 -1.93 -11.24
N GLN A 101 -11.58 -1.50 -10.03
CA GLN A 101 -12.87 -1.71 -9.39
C GLN A 101 -13.99 -0.95 -10.10
N VAL A 102 -13.75 0.32 -10.51
CA VAL A 102 -14.71 1.08 -11.33
C VAL A 102 -14.97 0.39 -12.66
N THR A 103 -13.91 0.01 -13.39
CA THR A 103 -14.05 -0.67 -14.69
C THR A 103 -14.75 -2.02 -14.55
N GLY A 104 -14.43 -2.78 -13.49
CA GLY A 104 -15.12 -4.02 -13.14
C GLY A 104 -16.61 -3.80 -12.87
N GLY A 105 -16.96 -2.77 -12.10
CA GLY A 105 -18.34 -2.41 -11.78
C GLY A 105 -19.14 -1.96 -13.02
N VAL A 106 -18.54 -1.17 -13.91
CA VAL A 106 -19.13 -0.83 -15.22
C VAL A 106 -19.38 -2.10 -16.05
N GLY A 107 -18.42 -3.02 -16.06
CA GLY A 107 -18.58 -4.31 -16.73
C GLY A 107 -19.71 -5.17 -16.16
N VAL A 108 -19.91 -5.16 -14.83
CA VAL A 108 -21.05 -5.83 -14.18
C VAL A 108 -22.38 -5.18 -14.60
N CYS A 109 -22.45 -3.85 -14.61
CA CYS A 109 -23.65 -3.12 -15.03
C CYS A 109 -23.97 -3.25 -16.51
N TYR A 110 -22.96 -3.41 -17.38
CA TYR A 110 -23.18 -3.66 -18.79
C TYR A 110 -23.69 -5.10 -19.02
N ALA A 111 -23.13 -6.08 -18.29
CA ALA A 111 -23.48 -7.48 -18.44
C ALA A 111 -24.78 -7.88 -17.72
N SER A 112 -25.29 -7.04 -16.81
CA SER A 112 -26.48 -7.33 -16.00
C SER A 112 -27.35 -6.09 -15.83
N ALA A 113 -28.67 -6.26 -15.94
CA ALA A 113 -29.63 -5.19 -15.63
C ALA A 113 -30.21 -5.37 -14.22
N GLY A 114 -30.79 -4.30 -13.67
CA GLY A 114 -31.52 -4.35 -12.40
C GLY A 114 -30.62 -4.53 -11.18
N MET A 115 -31.03 -5.42 -10.26
CA MET A 115 -30.46 -5.50 -8.91
C MET A 115 -28.97 -5.85 -8.88
N LEU A 116 -28.46 -6.66 -9.81
CA LEU A 116 -27.03 -7.01 -9.87
C LEU A 116 -26.15 -5.81 -10.20
N CYS A 117 -26.59 -4.95 -11.13
CA CYS A 117 -25.92 -3.69 -11.39
C CYS A 117 -25.97 -2.80 -10.15
N ALA A 118 -27.13 -2.63 -9.50
CA ALA A 118 -27.23 -1.76 -8.34
C ALA A 118 -26.35 -2.21 -7.15
N VAL A 119 -26.44 -3.49 -6.76
CA VAL A 119 -25.81 -4.01 -5.54
C VAL A 119 -24.32 -4.25 -5.72
N PHE A 120 -23.89 -4.81 -6.86
CA PHE A 120 -22.48 -5.12 -7.08
C PHE A 120 -21.81 -4.09 -8.00
N GLY A 121 -22.39 -3.83 -9.17
CA GLY A 121 -21.79 -2.90 -10.13
C GLY A 121 -21.66 -1.47 -9.60
N GLY A 122 -22.75 -0.92 -9.06
CA GLY A 122 -22.83 0.42 -8.49
C GLY A 122 -21.99 0.56 -7.24
N ALA A 123 -22.02 -0.45 -6.36
CA ALA A 123 -21.16 -0.45 -5.17
C ALA A 123 -19.68 -0.50 -5.53
N MET A 124 -19.27 -1.34 -6.50
CA MET A 124 -17.88 -1.37 -7.01
C MET A 124 -17.48 -0.03 -7.63
N ILE A 125 -18.36 0.62 -8.40
CA ILE A 125 -18.09 1.95 -8.96
C ILE A 125 -17.92 2.98 -7.84
N ALA A 126 -18.80 2.97 -6.84
CA ALA A 126 -18.75 3.93 -5.75
C ALA A 126 -17.49 3.75 -4.89
N HIS A 127 -17.19 2.53 -4.44
CA HIS A 127 -15.98 2.22 -3.67
C HIS A 127 -14.71 2.48 -4.48
N GLY A 128 -14.67 2.06 -5.75
CA GLY A 128 -13.54 2.31 -6.64
C GLY A 128 -13.29 3.81 -6.87
N ALA A 129 -14.34 4.59 -7.11
CA ALA A 129 -14.24 6.05 -7.24
C ALA A 129 -13.77 6.71 -5.93
N ASN A 130 -14.24 6.22 -4.78
CA ASN A 130 -13.80 6.69 -3.48
C ASN A 130 -12.31 6.36 -3.24
N ASN A 131 -11.87 5.17 -3.59
CA ASN A 131 -10.46 4.74 -3.50
C ASN A 131 -9.57 5.59 -4.43
N ILE A 132 -10.02 5.92 -5.66
CA ILE A 132 -9.30 6.87 -6.54
C ILE A 132 -9.19 8.24 -5.87
N TYR A 133 -10.27 8.76 -5.30
CA TYR A 133 -10.29 10.06 -4.66
C TYR A 133 -9.35 10.12 -3.43
N GLU A 134 -9.49 9.18 -2.50
CA GLU A 134 -8.68 9.12 -1.28
C GLU A 134 -7.20 8.96 -1.61
N ASN A 135 -6.84 7.94 -2.39
CA ASN A 135 -5.45 7.66 -2.73
C ASN A 135 -4.84 8.75 -3.63
N GLY A 136 -5.61 9.28 -4.58
CA GLY A 136 -5.16 10.34 -5.47
C GLY A 136 -4.87 11.64 -4.74
N ARG A 137 -5.78 12.11 -3.87
CA ARG A 137 -5.55 13.31 -3.05
C ARG A 137 -4.43 13.09 -2.04
N ASN A 138 -4.35 11.92 -1.40
CA ASN A 138 -3.26 11.57 -0.49
C ASN A 138 -1.89 11.56 -1.18
N LEU A 139 -1.83 11.23 -2.48
CA LEU A 139 -0.60 11.26 -3.27
C LEU A 139 -0.24 12.69 -3.71
N LEU A 140 -1.23 13.49 -4.14
CA LEU A 140 -1.02 14.86 -4.61
C LEU A 140 -0.70 15.84 -3.48
N GLU A 141 -1.28 15.65 -2.30
CA GLU A 141 -1.13 16.54 -1.13
C GLU A 141 -0.11 16.04 -0.11
N ASP A 142 0.58 14.92 -0.38
CA ASP A 142 1.51 14.25 0.55
C ASP A 142 0.96 14.04 1.98
N ARG A 143 -0.27 13.53 2.05
CA ARG A 143 -1.00 13.25 3.31
C ARG A 143 -1.58 11.84 3.31
N SER A 144 -2.11 11.37 4.45
CA SER A 144 -2.60 9.99 4.60
C SER A 144 -4.00 9.88 5.24
N ASP A 145 -4.67 11.01 5.43
CA ASP A 145 -5.92 11.15 6.19
C ASP A 145 -7.10 11.67 5.34
N VAL A 146 -6.96 11.71 4.01
CA VAL A 146 -8.10 12.04 3.14
C VAL A 146 -9.14 10.92 3.24
N GLU A 147 -10.37 11.32 3.58
CA GLU A 147 -11.53 10.44 3.58
C GLU A 147 -12.56 10.93 2.56
N GLY A 148 -13.03 10.02 1.72
CA GLY A 148 -13.96 10.31 0.65
C GLY A 148 -15.44 10.18 1.07
N PRO A 149 -16.36 10.63 0.20
CA PRO A 149 -17.80 10.66 0.51
C PRO A 149 -18.39 9.29 0.85
N VAL A 150 -17.93 8.22 0.19
CA VAL A 150 -18.48 6.87 0.44
C VAL A 150 -18.12 6.42 1.85
N ARG A 151 -16.84 6.52 2.23
CA ARG A 151 -16.36 6.23 3.60
C ARG A 151 -17.09 7.07 4.65
N LYS A 152 -17.23 8.37 4.39
CA LYS A 152 -17.99 9.29 5.27
C LYS A 152 -19.45 8.86 5.44
N GLY A 153 -20.07 8.30 4.40
CA GLY A 153 -21.40 7.69 4.48
C GLY A 153 -21.44 6.53 5.48
N TYR A 154 -20.50 5.59 5.41
CA TYR A 154 -20.39 4.49 6.38
C TYR A 154 -20.16 5.00 7.81
N GLN A 155 -19.29 5.99 7.99
CA GLN A 155 -19.06 6.63 9.29
C GLN A 155 -20.32 7.30 9.85
N ALA A 156 -21.10 7.98 8.99
CA ALA A 156 -22.35 8.61 9.39
C ALA A 156 -23.38 7.57 9.85
N VAL A 157 -23.53 6.47 9.12
CA VAL A 157 -24.41 5.35 9.52
C VAL A 157 -23.95 4.75 10.84
N ALA A 158 -22.65 4.55 11.04
CA ALA A 158 -22.09 4.06 12.30
C ALA A 158 -22.45 5.00 13.46
N LYS A 159 -22.27 6.32 13.30
CA LYS A 159 -22.64 7.32 14.31
C LYS A 159 -24.13 7.29 14.65
N VAL A 160 -25.00 7.19 13.65
CA VAL A 160 -26.46 7.05 13.86
C VAL A 160 -26.79 5.79 14.67
N ALA A 161 -26.01 4.72 14.49
CA ALA A 161 -26.12 3.49 15.27
C ALA A 161 -25.43 3.55 16.65
N GLY A 162 -24.96 4.73 17.09
CA GLY A 162 -24.26 4.89 18.38
C GLY A 162 -22.81 4.42 18.38
N LYS A 163 -22.23 4.13 17.21
CA LYS A 163 -20.86 3.63 17.03
C LYS A 163 -19.88 4.75 16.67
N ARG A 164 -18.59 4.49 16.87
CA ARG A 164 -17.49 5.41 16.49
C ARG A 164 -17.23 5.37 14.98
N GLU A 165 -16.58 6.41 14.44
CA GLU A 165 -16.22 6.49 13.02
C GLU A 165 -15.39 5.30 12.54
N CYS A 166 -14.48 4.79 13.38
CA CYS A 166 -13.69 3.63 13.02
C CYS A 166 -14.54 2.37 12.78
N ALA A 167 -15.72 2.23 13.40
CA ALA A 167 -16.65 1.15 13.07
C ALA A 167 -17.13 1.27 11.61
N GLY A 168 -17.44 2.50 11.19
CA GLY A 168 -17.76 2.80 9.79
C GLY A 168 -16.60 2.52 8.83
N ASN A 169 -15.37 2.85 9.22
CA ASN A 169 -14.16 2.52 8.45
C ASN A 169 -13.97 1.00 8.31
N THR A 170 -14.18 0.24 9.39
CA THR A 170 -14.12 -1.22 9.37
C THR A 170 -15.16 -1.81 8.42
N VAL A 171 -16.43 -1.36 8.50
CA VAL A 171 -17.49 -1.84 7.61
C VAL A 171 -17.24 -1.43 6.15
N TYR A 172 -16.76 -0.22 5.90
CA TYR A 172 -16.34 0.21 4.56
C TYR A 172 -15.30 -0.75 3.98
N GLY A 173 -14.22 -1.04 4.74
CA GLY A 173 -13.15 -1.93 4.30
C GLY A 173 -13.63 -3.37 4.10
N MET A 174 -14.51 -3.89 4.96
CA MET A 174 -15.11 -5.22 4.77
C MET A 174 -15.98 -5.29 3.50
N ALA A 175 -16.75 -4.25 3.22
CA ALA A 175 -17.55 -4.17 2.00
C ALA A 175 -16.65 -4.12 0.76
N ASP A 176 -15.60 -3.30 0.78
CA ASP A 176 -14.61 -3.19 -0.29
C ASP A 176 -13.97 -4.55 -0.61
N LEU A 177 -13.44 -5.26 0.41
CA LEU A 177 -12.90 -6.61 0.27
C LEU A 177 -13.92 -7.62 -0.31
N GLY A 178 -15.18 -7.53 0.13
CA GLY A 178 -16.26 -8.36 -0.39
C GLY A 178 -16.55 -8.09 -1.87
N LEU A 179 -16.50 -6.84 -2.28
CA LEU A 179 -16.68 -6.42 -3.67
C LEU A 179 -15.49 -6.86 -4.55
N SER A 180 -14.26 -6.75 -4.06
CA SER A 180 -13.06 -7.28 -4.73
C SER A 180 -13.17 -8.79 -4.94
N ALA A 181 -13.54 -9.53 -3.89
CA ALA A 181 -13.76 -10.97 -3.97
C ALA A 181 -14.85 -11.32 -4.99
N TYR A 182 -15.98 -10.61 -4.98
CA TYR A 182 -17.01 -10.77 -6.01
C TYR A 182 -16.45 -10.51 -7.42
N GLY A 183 -15.69 -9.44 -7.63
CA GLY A 183 -15.10 -9.08 -8.91
C GLY A 183 -14.20 -10.19 -9.49
N VAL A 184 -13.38 -10.82 -8.65
CA VAL A 184 -12.45 -11.90 -9.04
C VAL A 184 -13.16 -13.24 -9.24
N PHE A 185 -14.17 -13.54 -8.43
CA PHE A 185 -14.87 -14.83 -8.45
C PHE A 185 -16.17 -14.85 -9.25
N ARG A 186 -16.69 -13.72 -9.75
CA ARG A 186 -17.88 -13.74 -10.60
C ARG A 186 -17.67 -14.55 -11.87
N LEU A 187 -18.76 -15.05 -12.43
CA LEU A 187 -18.77 -15.70 -13.73
C LEU A 187 -18.76 -14.66 -14.85
N VAL A 188 -17.87 -14.84 -15.81
CA VAL A 188 -17.76 -14.05 -17.04
C VAL A 188 -17.86 -14.98 -18.24
N ILE A 189 -18.33 -14.44 -19.37
CA ILE A 189 -18.38 -15.17 -20.64
C ILE A 189 -16.93 -15.48 -21.06
N LYS A 190 -16.68 -16.72 -21.53
CA LYS A 190 -15.37 -17.09 -22.08
C LYS A 190 -15.06 -16.19 -23.29
N PRO A 191 -13.80 -15.77 -23.51
CA PRO A 191 -13.44 -14.91 -24.63
C PRO A 191 -13.82 -15.49 -26.01
N ASP A 192 -13.83 -16.81 -26.14
CA ASP A 192 -14.14 -17.59 -27.33
C ASP A 192 -15.59 -18.12 -27.37
N ALA A 193 -16.42 -17.81 -26.37
CA ALA A 193 -17.79 -18.29 -26.34
C ALA A 193 -18.67 -17.59 -27.38
N TRP A 194 -19.39 -18.40 -28.15
CA TRP A 194 -20.38 -17.94 -29.12
C TRP A 194 -21.80 -18.30 -28.67
N ARG A 195 -22.78 -17.46 -29.01
CA ARG A 195 -24.20 -17.73 -28.77
C ARG A 195 -25.02 -17.60 -30.05
N LEU A 196 -25.98 -18.50 -30.24
CA LEU A 196 -27.06 -18.30 -31.22
C LEU A 196 -28.19 -17.45 -30.62
N PHE A 197 -28.71 -17.86 -29.46
CA PHE A 197 -29.83 -17.16 -28.78
C PHE A 197 -29.48 -16.66 -27.38
N LYS A 198 -28.77 -17.48 -26.57
CA LYS A 198 -28.35 -17.13 -25.21
C LYS A 198 -27.09 -17.90 -24.81
N TYR A 199 -26.37 -17.37 -23.82
CA TYR A 199 -25.23 -18.06 -23.19
C TYR A 199 -25.72 -19.04 -22.12
N TYR A 200 -25.04 -20.17 -22.02
CA TYR A 200 -25.25 -21.19 -21.00
C TYR A 200 -24.11 -21.20 -19.98
N ASP A 201 -24.25 -21.98 -18.91
CA ASP A 201 -23.22 -22.03 -17.86
C ASP A 201 -21.91 -22.66 -18.36
N ALA A 202 -21.98 -23.53 -19.38
CA ALA A 202 -20.81 -24.05 -20.08
C ALA A 202 -19.99 -22.94 -20.79
N ASP A 203 -20.58 -21.79 -21.07
CA ASP A 203 -19.95 -20.65 -21.74
C ASP A 203 -19.31 -19.67 -20.76
N LYS A 204 -19.36 -19.97 -19.46
CA LYS A 204 -18.88 -19.09 -18.39
C LYS A 204 -17.67 -19.66 -17.68
N ILE A 205 -16.78 -18.78 -17.25
CA ILE A 205 -15.65 -19.09 -16.40
C ILE A 205 -15.50 -18.03 -15.32
N ARG A 206 -14.75 -18.33 -14.26
CA ARG A 206 -14.44 -17.36 -13.20
C ARG A 206 -13.55 -16.25 -13.77
N ALA A 207 -13.82 -15.00 -13.39
CA ALA A 207 -13.12 -13.83 -13.93
C ALA A 207 -11.58 -13.92 -13.78
N TYR A 208 -11.07 -14.47 -12.67
CA TYR A 208 -9.63 -14.64 -12.48
C TYR A 208 -8.94 -15.47 -13.58
N LYS A 209 -9.65 -16.36 -14.28
CA LYS A 209 -9.09 -17.19 -15.35
C LYS A 209 -8.76 -16.40 -16.62
N THR A 210 -9.39 -15.23 -16.80
CA THR A 210 -9.17 -14.35 -17.95
C THR A 210 -8.54 -13.01 -17.55
N THR A 211 -8.32 -12.80 -16.25
CA THR A 211 -7.76 -11.56 -15.74
C THR A 211 -6.22 -11.59 -15.85
N PRO A 212 -5.59 -10.54 -16.38
CA PRO A 212 -4.13 -10.47 -16.44
C PRO A 212 -3.48 -10.58 -15.05
N LEU A 213 -2.32 -11.23 -14.97
CA LEU A 213 -1.61 -11.42 -13.69
C LEU A 213 -1.31 -10.10 -12.97
N ALA A 214 -0.96 -9.04 -13.72
CA ALA A 214 -0.68 -7.72 -13.14
C ALA A 214 -1.90 -7.11 -12.41
N VAL A 215 -3.11 -7.35 -12.94
CA VAL A 215 -4.36 -6.91 -12.29
C VAL A 215 -4.58 -7.70 -11.00
N LEU A 216 -4.42 -9.03 -11.03
CA LEU A 216 -4.56 -9.87 -9.82
C LEU A 216 -3.55 -9.52 -8.73
N VAL A 217 -2.31 -9.18 -9.11
CA VAL A 217 -1.28 -8.73 -8.15
C VAL A 217 -1.65 -7.38 -7.55
N THR A 218 -2.19 -6.46 -8.36
CA THR A 218 -2.63 -5.13 -7.89
C THR A 218 -3.79 -5.25 -6.91
N GLU A 219 -4.84 -6.01 -7.27
CA GLU A 219 -5.98 -6.30 -6.40
C GLU A 219 -5.52 -6.91 -5.09
N ARG A 220 -4.69 -7.98 -5.13
CA ARG A 220 -4.18 -8.63 -3.92
C ARG A 220 -3.38 -7.67 -3.04
N ALA A 221 -2.54 -6.82 -3.63
CA ALA A 221 -1.75 -5.86 -2.86
C ALA A 221 -2.64 -4.82 -2.19
N SER A 222 -3.66 -4.30 -2.90
CA SER A 222 -4.64 -3.37 -2.36
C SER A 222 -5.46 -4.00 -1.22
N ASP A 223 -6.01 -5.19 -1.46
CA ASP A 223 -6.80 -5.95 -0.48
C ASP A 223 -5.99 -6.26 0.79
N THR A 224 -4.67 -6.51 0.67
CA THR A 224 -3.81 -6.72 1.84
C THR A 224 -3.73 -5.48 2.72
N VAL A 225 -3.68 -4.28 2.12
CA VAL A 225 -3.67 -3.00 2.85
C VAL A 225 -5.04 -2.76 3.50
N THR A 226 -6.14 -2.95 2.75
CA THR A 226 -7.50 -2.81 3.30
C THR A 226 -7.75 -3.80 4.43
N ALA A 227 -7.33 -5.06 4.29
CA ALA A 227 -7.48 -6.09 5.33
C ALA A 227 -6.68 -5.76 6.59
N ALA A 228 -5.46 -5.24 6.46
CA ALA A 228 -4.68 -4.78 7.61
C ALA A 228 -5.40 -3.64 8.35
N SER A 229 -5.92 -2.64 7.61
CA SER A 229 -6.71 -1.55 8.21
C SER A 229 -7.98 -2.04 8.91
N VAL A 230 -8.66 -3.04 8.36
CA VAL A 230 -9.85 -3.67 8.97
C VAL A 230 -9.46 -4.40 10.26
N PHE A 231 -8.36 -5.15 10.23
CA PHE A 231 -7.87 -5.89 11.39
C PHE A 231 -7.50 -4.96 12.55
N ASP A 232 -6.77 -3.88 12.26
CA ASP A 232 -6.36 -2.88 13.26
C ASP A 232 -7.56 -2.17 13.91
N GLN A 233 -8.68 -2.04 13.20
CA GLN A 233 -9.89 -1.35 13.67
C GLN A 233 -11.03 -2.31 14.03
N LEU A 234 -10.78 -3.62 14.11
CA LEU A 234 -11.84 -4.62 14.27
C LEU A 234 -12.58 -4.47 15.61
N SER A 235 -11.87 -4.09 16.68
CA SER A 235 -12.48 -3.86 17.99
C SER A 235 -13.56 -2.78 17.98
N CYS A 236 -13.48 -1.81 17.05
CA CYS A 236 -14.45 -0.74 16.92
C CYS A 236 -15.87 -1.22 16.58
N LEU A 237 -16.05 -2.44 16.08
CA LEU A 237 -17.39 -2.98 15.84
C LEU A 237 -18.12 -3.29 17.15
N TYR A 238 -17.38 -3.62 18.21
CA TYR A 238 -17.92 -4.07 19.48
C TYR A 238 -18.06 -2.94 20.51
N GLU A 239 -17.29 -1.85 20.34
CA GLU A 239 -17.40 -0.60 21.11
C GLU A 239 -18.50 0.30 20.57
#